data_AF-A0A937B1X7-F1
#
_entry.id   AF-A0A937B1X7-F1
#
_cell.length_a   1.000
_cell.length_b   1.000
_cell.length_c   1.000
_cell.angle_alpha   90.00
_cell.angle_beta   90.00
_cell.angle_gamma   90.00
#
_symmetry.space_group_name_H-M   'P 1'
#
loop_
_entity.id
_entity.type
_entity.pdbx_description
1 polymer ?
#
loop_
_entity_poly.entity_id
_entity_poly.type
_entity_poly.pdbx_seq_one_letter_code
_entity_poly.pdbx_strand_id
1 'polypeptide(L)'
;MKRLFRQQLNLSPKQYEGYWQRILREGVKAGELRADLDVPVVTYGLLGMLNWAYKWYKPRGRLGVREVAEQFSTLALAGLSVASPKTRPSRKRRR
;
A
#
# COMPACT_ATOMS: atom_id res chain seq x y z
N MET A 1 8.58 -9.08 18.11
CA MET A 1 7.33 -8.97 17.32
C MET A 1 7.23 -9.87 16.08
N LYS A 2 8.34 -10.34 15.47
CA LYS A 2 8.27 -11.44 14.47
C LYS A 2 7.50 -12.67 15.00
N ARG A 3 7.37 -12.88 16.30
CA ARG A 3 6.69 -14.04 16.94
C ARG A 3 5.20 -13.83 17.24
N LEU A 4 4.75 -12.60 17.52
CA LEU A 4 3.41 -12.33 18.06
C LEU A 4 2.33 -12.20 16.97
N PHE A 5 2.67 -11.64 15.80
CA PHE A 5 1.75 -11.59 14.66
C PHE A 5 1.55 -12.97 13.98
N ARG A 6 2.47 -13.92 14.22
CA ARG A 6 2.44 -15.29 13.66
C ARG A 6 1.34 -16.18 14.25
N GLN A 7 0.92 -15.92 15.49
CA GLN A 7 -0.03 -16.79 16.19
C GLN A 7 -1.49 -16.34 16.08
N GLN A 8 -1.76 -15.07 15.81
CA GLN A 8 -3.14 -14.55 15.82
C GLN A 8 -3.91 -14.71 14.49
N LEU A 9 -3.23 -15.00 13.37
CA LEU A 9 -3.88 -15.05 12.05
C LEU A 9 -3.89 -16.44 11.39
N ASN A 10 -3.28 -17.48 12.00
CA ASN A 10 -3.16 -18.84 11.43
C ASN A 10 -2.65 -18.94 9.97
N LEU A 11 -2.16 -17.85 9.38
CA LEU A 11 -1.64 -17.80 8.02
C LEU A 11 -0.13 -17.99 8.05
N SER A 12 0.39 -18.90 7.22
CA SER A 12 1.82 -18.95 6.97
C SER A 12 2.27 -17.66 6.26
N PRO A 13 3.51 -17.19 6.51
CA PRO A 13 4.05 -16.01 5.81
C PRO A 13 3.93 -16.11 4.28
N LYS A 14 4.09 -17.32 3.73
CA LYS A 14 3.95 -17.60 2.30
C LYS A 14 2.51 -17.42 1.80
N GLN A 15 1.51 -17.85 2.57
CA GLN A 15 0.10 -17.65 2.20
C GLN A 15 -0.26 -16.16 2.23
N TYR A 16 0.17 -15.45 3.26
CA TYR A 16 -0.06 -14.01 3.37
C TYR A 16 0.57 -13.25 2.20
N GLU A 17 1.82 -13.54 1.87
CA GLU A 17 2.50 -13.02 0.67
C GLU A 17 1.75 -13.38 -0.61
N GLY A 18 1.29 -14.63 -0.74
CA GLY A 18 0.54 -15.10 -1.89
C GLY A 18 -0.75 -14.31 -2.14
N TYR A 19 -1.47 -13.91 -1.09
CA TYR A 19 -2.65 -13.06 -1.23
C TYR A 19 -2.30 -11.67 -1.78
N TRP A 20 -1.24 -11.03 -1.28
CA TRP A 20 -0.79 -9.75 -1.79
C TRP A 20 -0.39 -9.83 -3.27
N GLN A 21 0.40 -10.84 -3.62
CA GLN A 21 0.81 -11.02 -5.01
C GLN A 21 -0.38 -11.30 -5.93
N ARG A 22 -1.41 -12.01 -5.45
CA ARG A 22 -2.65 -12.26 -6.20
C ARG A 22 -3.40 -10.95 -6.48
N ILE A 23 -3.62 -10.12 -5.45
CA ILE A 23 -4.30 -8.82 -5.60
C ILE A 23 -3.57 -7.94 -6.62
N LEU A 24 -2.24 -7.85 -6.53
CA LEU A 24 -1.44 -7.05 -7.46
C LEU A 24 -1.53 -7.59 -8.89
N ARG A 25 -1.47 -8.91 -9.09
CA ARG A 25 -1.63 -9.53 -10.42
C ARG A 25 -3.02 -9.27 -11.00
N GLU A 26 -4.06 -9.35 -10.17
CA GLU A 26 -5.44 -9.06 -10.58
C GLU A 26 -5.59 -7.59 -11.00
N GLY A 27 -5.04 -6.64 -10.23
CA GLY A 27 -5.04 -5.22 -10.59
C GLY A 27 -4.26 -4.90 -11.87
N VAL A 28 -3.12 -5.57 -12.10
CA VAL A 28 -2.38 -5.46 -13.36
C VAL A 28 -3.20 -6.01 -14.53
N LYS A 29 -3.83 -7.19 -14.36
CA LYS A 29 -4.67 -7.81 -15.38
C LYS A 29 -5.91 -6.96 -15.71
N ALA A 30 -6.46 -6.26 -14.72
CA ALA A 30 -7.59 -5.35 -14.88
C ALA A 30 -7.21 -4.00 -15.50
N GLY A 31 -5.91 -3.70 -15.66
CA GLY A 31 -5.43 -2.40 -16.14
C GLY A 31 -5.53 -1.27 -15.11
N GLU A 32 -5.80 -1.59 -13.85
CA GLU A 32 -5.88 -0.63 -12.74
C GLU A 32 -4.49 -0.27 -12.20
N LEU A 33 -3.56 -1.23 -12.26
CA LEU A 33 -2.16 -1.08 -11.88
C LEU A 33 -1.25 -1.11 -13.11
N ARG A 34 -0.09 -0.46 -13.01
CA ARG A 34 0.87 -0.38 -14.11
C ARG A 34 1.33 -1.78 -14.54
N ALA A 35 1.49 -1.98 -15.84
CA ALA A 35 1.90 -3.28 -16.39
C ALA A 35 3.40 -3.60 -16.20
N ASP A 36 4.22 -2.61 -15.85
CA ASP A 36 5.67 -2.74 -15.65
C ASP A 36 6.07 -3.17 -14.23
N LEU A 37 5.10 -3.49 -13.37
CA LEU A 37 5.36 -3.86 -11.98
C LEU A 37 5.95 -5.26 -11.84
N ASP A 38 7.10 -5.36 -11.16
CA ASP A 38 7.56 -6.62 -10.57
C ASP A 38 6.74 -6.92 -9.30
N VAL A 39 5.78 -7.85 -9.41
CA VAL A 39 4.83 -8.16 -8.35
C VAL A 39 5.50 -8.61 -7.04
N PRO A 40 6.49 -9.53 -7.04
CA PRO A 40 7.26 -9.88 -5.85
C PRO A 40 7.92 -8.66 -5.17
N VAL A 41 8.63 -7.83 -5.93
CA VAL A 41 9.33 -6.65 -5.38
C VAL A 41 8.35 -5.68 -4.75
N VAL A 42 7.26 -5.37 -5.45
CA VAL A 42 6.20 -4.47 -4.94
C VAL A 42 5.57 -5.04 -3.67
N THR A 43 5.28 -6.34 -3.64
CA THR A 43 4.72 -7.02 -2.47
C THR A 43 5.61 -6.82 -1.24
N TYR A 44 6.92 -7.04 -1.37
CA TYR A 44 7.84 -6.86 -0.26
C TYR A 44 7.95 -5.40 0.19
N GLY A 45 7.87 -4.44 -0.74
CA GLY A 45 7.81 -3.01 -0.41
C GLY A 45 6.59 -2.66 0.43
N LEU A 46 5.39 -3.05 -0.02
CA LEU A 46 4.13 -2.81 0.69
C LEU A 46 4.12 -3.47 2.08
N LEU A 47 4.53 -4.74 2.13
CA LEU A 47 4.64 -5.48 3.38
C LEU A 47 5.68 -4.86 4.30
N GLY A 48 6.80 -4.35 3.78
CA GLY A 48 7.81 -3.66 4.55
C GLY A 48 7.26 -2.42 5.27
N MET A 49 6.51 -1.58 4.55
CA MET A 49 5.86 -0.39 5.11
C MET A 49 4.93 -0.75 6.27
N LEU A 50 4.05 -1.73 6.05
CA LEU A 50 3.06 -2.15 7.05
C LEU A 50 3.72 -2.86 8.25
N ASN A 51 4.64 -3.78 7.97
CA ASN A 51 5.31 -4.57 9.01
C ASN A 51 6.28 -3.74 9.85
N TRP A 52 6.73 -2.58 9.40
CA TRP A 52 7.55 -1.70 10.24
C TRP A 52 6.70 -0.71 11.06
N ALA A 53 5.47 -0.41 10.63
CA ALA A 53 4.59 0.58 11.23
C ALA A 53 4.47 0.45 12.75
N TYR A 54 4.26 -0.78 13.25
CA TYR A 54 4.09 -1.03 14.68
C TYR A 54 5.28 -0.57 15.54
N LYS A 55 6.49 -0.47 14.97
CA LYS A 55 7.70 -0.15 15.75
C LYS A 55 7.77 1.31 16.13
N TRP A 56 7.22 2.19 15.30
CA TRP A 56 7.33 3.62 15.46
C TRP A 56 5.97 4.30 15.68
N TYR A 57 4.87 3.67 15.24
CA TYR A 57 3.53 4.21 15.42
C TYR A 57 3.15 4.26 16.91
N LYS A 58 2.64 5.41 17.34
CA LYS A 58 2.14 5.64 18.70
C LYS A 58 0.69 6.12 18.61
N PRO A 59 -0.30 5.41 19.20
CA PRO A 59 -1.71 5.78 19.10
C PRO A 59 -2.06 7.18 19.64
N ARG A 60 -1.28 7.69 20.61
CA ARG A 60 -1.39 9.05 21.16
C ARG A 60 -0.31 9.98 20.60
N GLY A 61 0.23 9.65 19.42
CA GLY A 61 1.24 10.45 18.73
C GLY A 61 0.63 11.55 17.87
N ARG A 62 1.44 12.11 16.99
CA ARG A 62 1.06 13.21 16.08
C ARG A 62 -0.06 12.84 15.10
N LEU A 63 -0.11 11.58 14.66
CA LEU A 63 -1.09 11.08 13.69
C LEU A 63 -1.80 9.86 14.26
N GLY A 64 -3.11 9.79 14.04
CA GLY A 64 -3.92 8.62 14.28
C GLY A 64 -3.73 7.54 13.21
N VAL A 65 -4.24 6.34 13.49
CA VAL A 65 -4.07 5.15 12.63
C VAL A 65 -4.65 5.35 11.23
N ARG A 66 -5.81 6.05 11.14
CA ARG A 66 -6.46 6.33 9.87
C ARG A 66 -5.64 7.26 8.99
N GLU A 67 -5.08 8.32 9.58
CA GLU A 67 -4.23 9.27 8.86
C GLU A 67 -2.95 8.59 8.36
N VAL A 68 -2.34 7.70 9.16
CA VAL A 68 -1.19 6.90 8.73
C VAL A 68 -1.57 5.95 7.58
N ALA A 69 -2.72 5.29 7.66
CA ALA A 69 -3.21 4.41 6.61
C ALA A 69 -3.46 5.18 5.30
N GLU A 70 -4.08 6.36 5.36
CA GLU A 70 -4.29 7.23 4.20
C GLU A 70 -2.98 7.65 3.54
N GLN A 71 -1.96 8.00 4.33
CA GLN A 71 -0.63 8.33 3.82
C GLN A 71 0.02 7.14 3.09
N PHE A 72 -0.04 5.95 3.67
CA PHE A 72 0.51 4.74 3.07
C PHE A 72 -0.23 4.34 1.80
N SER A 73 -1.56 4.37 1.81
CA SER A 73 -2.38 4.09 0.63
C SER A 73 -2.11 5.08 -0.49
N THR A 74 -2.03 6.38 -0.17
CA THR A 74 -1.71 7.43 -1.17
C THR A 74 -0.33 7.22 -1.77
N LEU A 75 0.69 6.98 -0.93
CA LEU A 75 2.06 6.74 -1.39
C LEU A 75 2.15 5.50 -2.29
N ALA A 76 1.51 4.41 -1.88
CA ALA A 76 1.47 3.17 -2.67
C ALA A 76 0.74 3.39 -4.00
N LEU A 77 -0.50 3.88 -3.98
CA LEU A 77 -1.31 4.03 -5.19
C LEU A 77 -0.71 5.04 -6.17
N ALA A 78 -0.09 6.12 -5.69
CA ALA A 78 0.60 7.07 -6.56
C ALA A 78 1.73 6.41 -7.38
N GLY A 79 2.39 5.38 -6.85
CA GLY A 79 3.44 4.63 -7.56
C GLY A 79 2.95 3.37 -8.30
N LEU A 80 1.77 2.85 -7.97
CA LEU A 80 1.26 1.59 -8.51
C LEU A 80 0.15 1.76 -9.55
N SER A 81 -0.66 2.81 -9.44
CA SER A 81 -1.77 3.04 -10.36
C SER A 81 -1.29 3.47 -11.73
N VAL A 82 -2.02 3.06 -12.77
CA VAL A 82 -1.88 3.68 -14.09
C VAL A 82 -2.24 5.15 -13.91
N ALA A 83 -1.35 6.06 -14.31
CA ALA A 83 -1.59 7.48 -14.13
C ALA A 83 -2.95 7.85 -14.72
N SER A 84 -3.91 8.23 -13.86
CA SER A 84 -5.07 8.97 -14.36
C SER A 84 -4.53 10.24 -15.01
N PRO A 85 -4.99 10.63 -16.21
CA PRO A 85 -4.58 11.87 -16.82
C PRO A 85 -4.80 12.97 -15.78
N LYS A 86 -3.70 13.61 -15.35
CA LYS A 86 -3.72 14.67 -14.33
C LYS A 86 -4.87 15.61 -14.69
N THR A 87 -5.93 15.63 -13.90
CA THR A 87 -6.95 16.67 -14.01
C THR A 87 -6.21 17.95 -13.65
N ARG A 88 -5.80 18.68 -14.68
CA ARG A 88 -5.09 19.95 -14.56
C ARG A 88 -5.96 20.84 -13.67
N PRO A 89 -5.46 21.37 -12.54
CA PRO A 89 -6.31 22.19 -11.68
C PRO A 89 -6.79 23.37 -12.52
N SER A 90 -8.12 23.54 -12.60
CA SER A 90 -8.73 24.66 -13.27
C SER A 90 -8.16 25.93 -12.65
N ARG A 91 -7.34 26.64 -13.43
CA ARG A 91 -6.75 27.91 -13.05
C ARG A 91 -7.92 28.85 -12.79
N LYS A 92 -8.29 29.06 -11.52
CA LYS A 92 -9.27 30.07 -11.11
C LYS A 92 -8.80 31.39 -11.72
N ARG A 93 -9.53 31.82 -12.74
CA ARG A 93 -9.32 33.08 -13.45
C ARG A 93 -9.64 34.17 -12.45
N ARG A 94 -8.61 34.75 -11.82
CA ARG A 94 -8.73 35.98 -11.03
C ARG A 94 -9.39 37.03 -11.93
N ARG A 95 -10.55 37.51 -11.52
CA ARG A 95 -11.09 38.82 -11.90
C ARG A 95 -10.70 39.79 -10.80
#